data_AF-A0A1F7WKL7-F1
#
_entry.id   AF-A0A1F7WKL7-F1
#
_cell.length_a   1.000
_cell.length_b   1.000
_cell.length_c   1.000
_cell.angle_alpha   90.00
_cell.angle_beta   90.00
_cell.angle_gamma   90.00
#
_symmetry.space_group_name_H-M   'P 1'
#
loop_
_entity.id
_entity.type
_entity.pdbx_description
1 polymer ?
#
loop_
_entity_poly.entity_id
_entity_poly.type
_entity_poly.pdbx_seq_one_letter_code
_entity_poly.pdbx_strand_id
1 'polypeptide(L)'
;MLLGVGNLIRVNFIKITRNHHDKIYCAILIASLLITATFGILGGVYPTKIDPANPQLMDFFKNKCAYIFEYMMKPMQSTMFSLLAFFVASAAFRAFRAKSFEATILLVTAFIVMLGRVPIGTSIWPGFAGISEWILSTVNMAGSRAITLGAAVGATAACLKIILGLETRYLGGE
;
A
#
# COMPACT_ATOMS: atom_id res chain seq x y z
N MET A 1 -2.30 1.24 -17.04
CA MET A 1 -3.67 1.34 -16.48
C MET A 1 -4.74 0.74 -17.39
N LEU A 2 -4.77 1.08 -18.70
CA LEU A 2 -5.76 0.51 -19.64
C LEU A 2 -5.77 -1.02 -19.70
N LEU A 3 -4.59 -1.66 -19.69
CA LEU A 3 -4.47 -3.12 -19.65
C LEU A 3 -5.05 -3.73 -18.36
N GLY A 4 -4.95 -3.03 -17.22
CA GLY A 4 -5.50 -3.48 -15.95
C GLY A 4 -7.03 -3.42 -15.89
N VAL A 5 -7.60 -2.30 -16.37
CA VAL A 5 -9.07 -2.14 -16.50
C VAL A 5 -9.63 -3.14 -17.50
N GLY A 6 -8.97 -3.30 -18.66
CA GLY A 6 -9.37 -4.26 -19.69
C GLY A 6 -9.36 -5.70 -19.19
N ASN A 7 -8.35 -6.10 -18.43
CA ASN A 7 -8.28 -7.44 -17.84
C ASN A 7 -9.41 -7.68 -16.83
N LEU A 8 -9.67 -6.70 -15.96
CA LEU A 8 -10.71 -6.79 -14.95
C LEU A 8 -12.11 -6.87 -15.57
N ILE A 9 -12.40 -6.07 -16.61
CA ILE A 9 -13.67 -6.17 -17.35
C ILE A 9 -13.77 -7.54 -18.04
N ARG A 10 -12.71 -7.99 -18.74
CA ARG A 10 -12.71 -9.26 -19.46
C ARG A 10 -12.98 -10.45 -18.54
N VAL A 11 -12.27 -10.57 -17.43
CA VAL A 11 -12.40 -11.69 -16.49
C VAL A 11 -13.79 -11.73 -15.87
N ASN A 12 -14.32 -10.58 -15.44
CA ASN A 12 -15.65 -10.53 -14.80
C ASN A 12 -16.78 -10.70 -15.82
N PHE A 13 -16.62 -10.21 -17.05
CA PHE A 13 -17.60 -10.39 -18.12
C PHE A 13 -17.73 -11.86 -18.56
N ILE A 14 -16.61 -12.60 -18.61
CA ILE A 14 -16.61 -14.04 -18.88
C ILE A 14 -17.33 -14.81 -17.76
N LYS A 15 -17.08 -14.47 -16.48
CA LYS A 15 -17.77 -15.09 -15.33
C LYS A 15 -19.29 -14.89 -15.36
N ILE A 16 -19.74 -13.71 -15.79
CA ILE A 16 -21.17 -13.39 -15.97
C ILE A 16 -21.77 -14.21 -17.11
N THR A 17 -21.05 -14.36 -18.23
CA THR A 17 -21.52 -15.12 -19.39
C THR A 17 -21.60 -16.62 -19.10
N ARG A 18 -20.68 -17.17 -18.28
CA ARG A 18 -20.54 -18.62 -18.01
C ARG A 18 -21.36 -19.21 -16.85
N ASN A 19 -22.31 -18.50 -16.25
CA ASN A 19 -23.15 -19.08 -15.19
C ASN A 19 -22.46 -19.58 -13.93
N HIS A 20 -21.41 -18.87 -13.49
CA HIS A 20 -20.81 -19.08 -12.18
C HIS A 20 -21.69 -18.59 -11.02
N HIS A 21 -21.63 -19.27 -9.88
CA HIS A 21 -22.38 -18.93 -8.66
C HIS A 21 -22.22 -17.45 -8.25
N ASP A 22 -21.07 -16.83 -8.50
CA ASP A 22 -20.73 -15.46 -8.08
C ASP A 22 -21.06 -14.35 -9.09
N LYS A 23 -21.98 -14.59 -10.05
CA LYS A 23 -22.32 -13.58 -11.07
C LYS A 23 -22.72 -12.23 -10.50
N ILE A 24 -23.49 -12.26 -9.41
CA ILE A 24 -24.08 -11.05 -8.82
C ILE A 24 -22.96 -10.13 -8.36
N TYR A 25 -21.93 -10.68 -7.70
CA TYR A 25 -20.76 -9.91 -7.27
C TYR A 25 -19.94 -9.38 -8.46
N CYS A 26 -19.76 -10.17 -9.51
CA CYS A 26 -19.08 -9.73 -10.72
C CYS A 26 -19.82 -8.58 -11.42
N ALA A 27 -21.16 -8.64 -11.47
CA ALA A 27 -22.00 -7.60 -12.05
C ALA A 27 -21.95 -6.31 -11.22
N ILE A 28 -22.05 -6.41 -9.89
CA ILE A 28 -21.92 -5.27 -8.97
C ILE A 28 -20.55 -4.59 -9.13
N LEU A 29 -19.48 -5.39 -9.25
CA LEU A 29 -18.12 -4.87 -9.45
C LEU A 29 -18.03 -4.06 -10.74
N ILE A 30 -18.45 -4.63 -11.89
CA ILE A 30 -18.43 -3.93 -13.18
C ILE A 30 -19.27 -2.65 -13.11
N ALA A 31 -20.46 -2.70 -12.51
CA ALA A 31 -21.30 -1.53 -12.34
C ALA A 31 -20.61 -0.45 -11.49
N SER A 32 -20.04 -0.79 -10.34
CA SER A 32 -19.32 0.15 -9.47
C SER A 32 -18.08 0.76 -10.15
N LEU A 33 -17.39 -0.01 -11.00
CA LEU A 33 -16.25 0.45 -11.78
C LEU A 33 -16.69 1.49 -12.81
N LEU A 34 -17.77 1.22 -13.56
CA LEU A 34 -18.32 2.17 -14.53
C LEU A 34 -18.82 3.45 -13.85
N ILE A 35 -19.51 3.32 -12.72
CA ILE A 35 -20.01 4.44 -11.93
C ILE A 35 -18.84 5.32 -11.47
N THR A 36 -17.84 4.73 -10.82
CA THR A 36 -16.67 5.47 -10.31
C THR A 36 -15.83 6.07 -11.43
N ALA A 37 -15.66 5.36 -12.55
CA ALA A 37 -14.95 5.86 -13.72
C ALA A 37 -15.68 7.06 -14.36
N THR A 38 -17.01 7.02 -14.44
CA THR A 38 -17.82 8.13 -14.96
C THR A 38 -17.68 9.37 -14.07
N PHE A 39 -17.82 9.21 -12.74
CA PHE A 39 -17.62 10.32 -11.79
C PHE A 39 -16.18 10.86 -11.80
N GLY A 40 -15.17 10.00 -11.96
CA GLY A 40 -13.76 10.39 -12.00
C GLY A 40 -13.34 11.10 -13.28
N ILE A 41 -13.77 10.62 -14.45
CA ILE A 41 -13.45 11.24 -15.75
C ILE A 41 -14.19 12.58 -15.89
N LEU A 42 -15.48 12.62 -15.55
CA LEU A 42 -16.26 13.86 -15.65
C LEU A 42 -15.90 14.89 -14.57
N GLY A 43 -15.47 14.44 -13.38
CA GLY A 43 -15.03 15.32 -12.30
C GLY A 43 -13.57 15.75 -12.35
N GLY A 44 -12.70 15.04 -13.09
CA GLY A 44 -11.25 15.26 -13.11
C GLY A 44 -10.67 15.97 -14.34
N VAL A 45 -11.44 16.16 -15.41
CA VAL A 45 -10.95 16.71 -16.70
C VAL A 45 -10.89 18.24 -16.74
N TYR A 46 -11.44 18.96 -15.76
CA TYR A 46 -11.47 20.43 -15.80
C TYR A 46 -10.54 21.06 -14.76
N PRO A 47 -9.47 21.77 -15.17
CA PRO A 47 -8.75 22.64 -14.25
C PRO A 47 -9.70 23.68 -13.68
N THR A 48 -9.50 24.04 -12.41
CA THR A 48 -10.23 24.96 -11.53
C THR A 48 -10.58 26.35 -12.10
N LYS A 49 -10.33 26.63 -13.38
CA LYS A 49 -10.82 27.83 -14.05
C LYS A 49 -12.25 27.55 -14.53
N ILE A 50 -13.17 28.24 -13.88
CA ILE A 50 -14.61 28.19 -14.10
C ILE A 50 -14.91 28.42 -15.59
N ASP A 51 -15.16 27.34 -16.35
CA ASP A 51 -15.76 27.44 -17.67
C ASP A 51 -17.27 27.73 -17.49
N PRO A 52 -17.81 28.86 -18.00
CA PRO A 52 -19.14 29.35 -17.62
C PRO A 52 -20.34 28.55 -18.15
N ALA A 53 -20.12 27.42 -18.84
CA ALA A 53 -21.16 26.79 -19.65
C ALA A 53 -22.15 25.90 -18.86
N ASN A 54 -21.79 25.38 -17.67
CA ASN A 54 -22.73 24.65 -16.80
C ASN A 54 -22.19 24.38 -15.36
N PRO A 55 -22.19 25.37 -14.45
CA PRO A 55 -21.60 25.24 -13.11
C PRO A 55 -22.26 24.17 -12.23
N GLN A 56 -23.57 23.94 -12.35
CA GLN A 56 -24.31 23.01 -11.49
C GLN A 56 -23.98 21.53 -11.74
N LEU A 57 -23.75 21.14 -12.99
CA LEU A 57 -23.44 19.75 -13.33
C LEU A 57 -22.03 19.38 -12.82
N MET A 58 -21.08 20.32 -12.90
CA MET A 58 -19.69 20.13 -12.50
C MET A 58 -19.53 19.97 -10.98
N ASP A 59 -20.22 20.80 -10.19
CA ASP A 59 -20.24 20.68 -8.73
C ASP A 59 -20.84 19.34 -8.29
N PHE A 60 -21.85 18.83 -9.00
CA PHE A 60 -22.44 17.53 -8.69
C PHE A 60 -21.42 16.38 -8.82
N PHE A 61 -20.71 16.28 -9.95
CA PHE A 61 -19.74 15.20 -10.20
C PHE A 61 -18.54 15.28 -9.25
N LYS A 62 -18.01 16.49 -8.98
CA LYS A 62 -16.90 16.71 -8.04
C LYS A 62 -17.29 16.34 -6.62
N ASN A 63 -18.44 16.81 -6.14
CA ASN A 63 -18.94 16.47 -4.81
C ASN A 63 -19.12 14.96 -4.68
N LYS A 64 -19.74 14.30 -5.66
CA LYS A 64 -19.98 12.84 -5.62
C LYS A 64 -18.67 12.04 -5.62
N CYS A 65 -17.65 12.46 -6.37
CA CYS A 65 -16.31 11.86 -6.29
C CYS A 65 -15.71 11.99 -4.88
N ALA A 66 -15.80 13.18 -4.27
CA ALA A 66 -15.31 13.41 -2.91
C ALA A 66 -16.06 12.55 -1.87
N TYR A 67 -17.37 12.36 -2.01
CA TYR A 67 -18.17 11.48 -1.14
C TYR A 67 -17.69 10.02 -1.21
N ILE A 68 -17.47 9.48 -2.42
CA ILE A 68 -16.98 8.11 -2.59
C ILE A 68 -15.60 7.96 -1.93
N PHE A 69 -14.72 8.94 -2.11
CA PHE A 69 -13.40 8.90 -1.50
C PHE A 69 -13.43 8.94 0.03
N GLU A 70 -14.17 9.90 0.60
CA GLU A 70 -14.20 10.14 2.05
C GLU A 70 -14.91 9.03 2.82
N TYR A 71 -15.98 8.44 2.26
CA TYR A 71 -16.80 7.44 2.95
C TYR A 71 -16.49 5.99 2.56
N MET A 72 -15.77 5.74 1.47
CA MET A 72 -15.42 4.38 1.03
C MET A 72 -13.92 4.15 1.08
N MET A 73 -13.12 4.93 0.35
CA MET A 73 -11.67 4.69 0.28
C MET A 73 -10.96 4.97 1.61
N LYS A 74 -11.28 6.10 2.26
CA LYS A 74 -10.63 6.52 3.50
C LYS A 74 -10.80 5.51 4.65
N PRO A 75 -12.01 5.02 4.98
CA PRO A 75 -12.15 4.00 6.02
C PRO A 75 -11.50 2.67 5.63
N MET A 76 -11.58 2.24 4.36
CA MET A 76 -10.91 1.00 3.91
C MET A 76 -9.38 1.08 4.05
N GLN A 77 -8.79 2.22 3.73
CA GLN A 77 -7.36 2.43 3.95
C GLN A 77 -7.03 2.49 5.44
N SER A 78 -7.86 3.17 6.23
CA SER A 78 -7.69 3.27 7.69
C SER A 78 -7.73 1.89 8.37
N THR A 79 -8.65 0.99 7.98
CA THR A 79 -8.68 -0.38 8.52
C THR A 79 -7.44 -1.18 8.13
N MET A 80 -6.96 -1.03 6.89
CA MET A 80 -5.74 -1.68 6.43
C MET A 80 -4.50 -1.20 7.22
N PHE A 81 -4.38 0.13 7.42
CA PHE A 81 -3.30 0.72 8.22
C PHE A 81 -3.42 0.37 9.71
N SER A 82 -4.63 0.30 10.26
CA SER A 82 -4.87 -0.11 11.64
C SER A 82 -4.45 -1.55 11.88
N LEU A 83 -4.83 -2.47 10.98
CA LEU A 83 -4.40 -3.86 11.04
C LEU A 83 -2.88 -3.99 10.90
N LEU A 84 -2.27 -3.26 9.96
CA LEU A 84 -0.82 -3.22 9.80
C LEU A 84 -0.15 -2.75 11.10
N ALA A 85 -0.60 -1.62 11.65
CA ALA A 85 -0.07 -1.08 12.90
C ALA A 85 -0.21 -2.09 14.05
N PHE A 86 -1.36 -2.75 14.19
CA PHE A 86 -1.59 -3.78 15.20
C PHE A 86 -0.67 -4.99 15.02
N PHE A 87 -0.51 -5.51 13.80
CA PHE A 87 0.38 -6.65 13.54
C PHE A 87 1.85 -6.30 13.77
N VAL A 88 2.28 -5.11 13.31
CA VAL A 88 3.63 -4.62 13.56
C VAL A 88 3.87 -4.44 15.05
N ALA A 89 2.94 -3.83 15.78
CA ALA A 89 3.05 -3.68 17.23
C ALA A 89 3.09 -5.04 17.96
N SER A 90 2.28 -6.01 17.56
CA SER A 90 2.27 -7.36 18.15
C SER A 90 3.56 -8.13 17.87
N ALA A 91 4.08 -8.06 16.64
CA ALA A 91 5.35 -8.67 16.26
C ALA A 91 6.52 -7.99 16.98
N ALA A 92 6.51 -6.65 17.04
CA ALA A 92 7.50 -5.84 17.74
C ALA A 92 7.49 -6.13 19.24
N PHE A 93 6.33 -6.20 19.89
CA PHE A 93 6.23 -6.56 21.32
C PHE A 93 6.83 -7.95 21.60
N ARG A 94 6.59 -8.91 20.70
CA ARG A 94 7.17 -10.25 20.79
C ARG A 94 8.69 -10.26 20.57
N ALA A 95 9.19 -9.41 19.66
CA ALA A 95 10.61 -9.28 19.31
C ALA A 95 11.41 -8.42 20.31
N PHE A 96 10.78 -7.40 20.91
CA PHE A 96 11.35 -6.44 21.86
C PHE A 96 11.16 -6.83 23.32
N ARG A 97 10.66 -8.04 23.63
CA ARG A 97 10.69 -8.54 25.01
C ARG A 97 12.17 -8.65 25.43
N ALA A 98 12.66 -7.65 26.15
CA ALA A 98 14.06 -7.39 26.47
C ALA A 98 14.72 -8.56 27.20
N LYS A 99 15.11 -9.56 26.41
CA LYS A 99 15.78 -10.78 26.86
C LYS A 99 17.19 -10.88 26.27
N SER A 100 17.51 -10.10 25.24
CA SER A 100 18.79 -10.13 24.54
C SER A 100 19.41 -8.73 24.42
N PHE A 101 20.73 -8.68 24.38
CA PHE A 101 21.50 -7.44 24.29
C PHE A 101 21.21 -6.68 22.99
N GLU A 102 20.99 -7.42 21.90
CA GLU A 102 20.66 -6.88 20.58
C GLU A 102 19.32 -6.15 20.58
N ALA A 103 18.30 -6.70 21.26
CA ALA A 103 16.99 -6.06 21.37
C ALA A 103 17.06 -4.73 22.14
N THR A 104 17.92 -4.64 23.15
CA THR A 104 18.16 -3.40 23.92
C THR A 104 18.83 -2.34 23.06
N ILE A 105 19.84 -2.70 22.26
CA ILE A 105 20.49 -1.76 21.33
C ILE A 105 19.47 -1.22 20.32
N LEU A 106 18.63 -2.09 19.76
CA LEU A 106 17.58 -1.67 18.84
C LEU A 106 16.57 -0.73 19.51
N LEU A 107 16.15 -1.03 20.74
CA LEU A 107 15.21 -0.20 21.49
C LEU A 107 15.77 1.21 21.75
N VAL A 108 17.02 1.31 22.22
CA VAL A 108 17.69 2.59 22.47
C VAL A 108 17.84 3.38 21.16
N THR A 109 18.25 2.71 20.09
CA THR A 109 18.41 3.33 18.77
C THR A 109 17.07 3.87 18.25
N ALA A 110 15.99 3.10 18.38
CA ALA A 110 14.65 3.51 17.98
C ALA A 110 14.16 4.72 18.78
N PHE A 111 14.41 4.74 20.09
CA PHE A 111 14.05 5.85 20.96
C PHE A 111 14.76 7.16 20.56
N ILE A 112 16.07 7.10 20.29
CA ILE A 112 16.87 8.25 19.83
C ILE A 112 16.35 8.77 18.48
N VAL A 113 16.10 7.87 17.52
CA VAL A 113 15.60 8.23 16.19
C VAL A 113 14.23 8.90 16.27
N MET A 114 13.34 8.36 17.10
CA MET A 114 12.00 8.92 17.30
C MET A 114 12.07 10.33 17.89
N LEU A 115 12.89 10.57 18.92
CA LEU A 115 13.10 11.91 19.47
C LEU A 115 13.66 12.89 18.43
N GLY A 116 14.59 12.46 17.57
CA GLY A 116 15.13 13.33 16.51
C GLY A 116 14.13 13.71 15.41
N ARG A 117 13.01 12.99 15.25
CA ARG A 117 11.97 13.25 14.24
C ARG A 117 10.75 14.01 14.77
N VAL A 118 10.59 14.12 16.09
CA VAL A 118 9.50 14.90 16.70
C VAL A 118 9.97 16.35 16.90
N PRO A 119 9.15 17.37 16.54
CA PRO A 119 9.52 18.79 16.72
C PRO A 119 9.98 19.12 18.16
N ILE A 120 9.33 18.53 19.17
CA ILE A 120 9.67 18.69 20.59
C ILE A 120 11.09 18.22 20.91
N GLY A 121 11.59 17.17 20.25
CA GLY A 121 12.94 16.64 20.50
C GLY A 121 14.04 17.61 20.04
N THR A 122 13.79 18.37 18.96
CA THR A 122 14.74 19.38 18.48
C THR A 122 14.82 20.61 19.38
N SER A 123 13.74 20.92 20.12
CA SER A 123 13.71 22.01 21.10
C SER A 123 14.49 21.69 22.38
N ILE A 124 14.60 20.41 22.75
CA ILE A 124 15.37 19.96 23.92
C ILE A 124 16.86 19.98 23.59
N TRP A 125 17.26 19.36 22.48
CA TRP A 125 18.64 19.34 22.03
C TRP A 125 18.74 19.11 20.51
N PRO A 126 19.34 20.04 19.73
CA PRO A 126 19.50 19.90 18.29
C PRO A 126 20.34 18.68 17.86
N GLY A 127 21.19 18.15 18.75
CA GLY A 127 22.03 16.98 18.48
C GLY A 127 21.25 15.70 18.17
N PHE A 128 20.02 15.56 18.69
CA PHE A 128 19.17 14.39 18.41
C PHE A 128 18.78 14.29 16.93
N ALA A 129 18.55 15.42 16.26
CA ALA A 129 18.22 15.44 14.84
C ALA A 129 19.42 14.98 13.99
N GLY A 130 20.64 15.44 14.31
CA GLY A 130 21.85 15.03 13.60
C GLY A 130 22.17 13.54 13.71
N ILE A 131 22.02 12.97 14.93
CA ILE A 131 22.23 11.54 15.16
C ILE A 131 21.14 10.71 14.45
N SER A 132 19.87 11.12 14.56
CA SER A 132 18.75 10.46 13.88
C SER A 132 18.94 10.46 12.36
N GLU A 133 19.37 11.59 11.79
CA GLU A 133 19.63 11.70 10.36
C GLU A 133 20.80 10.80 9.93
N TRP A 134 21.90 10.74 10.68
CA TRP A 134 23.02 9.85 10.37
C TRP A 134 22.63 8.36 10.40
N ILE A 135 21.83 7.95 11.39
CA ILE A 135 21.30 6.58 11.49
C ILE A 135 20.45 6.25 10.25
N LEU A 136 19.59 7.17 9.84
CA LEU A 136 18.66 6.97 8.73
C LEU A 136 19.36 7.05 7.36
N SER A 137 20.31 7.96 7.19
CA SER A 137 21.00 8.18 5.93
C SER A 137 22.04 7.09 5.64
N THR A 138 22.68 6.55 6.69
CA THR A 138 23.79 5.60 6.53
C THR A 138 23.35 4.18 6.85
N VAL A 139 22.94 3.91 8.09
CA VAL A 139 22.68 2.54 8.57
C VAL A 139 21.39 1.99 7.97
N ASN A 140 20.29 2.76 8.03
CA ASN A 140 19.02 2.34 7.46
C ASN A 140 19.10 2.20 5.93
N MET A 141 19.77 3.14 5.25
CA MET A 141 19.98 3.06 3.80
C MET A 141 20.81 1.83 3.41
N ALA A 142 21.88 1.50 4.15
CA ALA A 142 22.66 0.29 3.93
C ALA A 142 21.83 -0.98 4.14
N GLY A 143 21.04 -1.05 5.22
CA GLY A 143 20.15 -2.18 5.51
C GLY A 143 19.07 -2.38 4.45
N SER A 144 18.40 -1.30 4.03
CA SER A 144 17.37 -1.34 2.98
C SER A 144 17.94 -1.86 1.66
N ARG A 145 19.13 -1.41 1.27
CA ARG A 145 19.83 -1.90 0.06
C ARG A 145 20.20 -3.39 0.20
N ALA A 146 20.72 -3.81 1.34
CA ALA A 146 21.05 -5.21 1.58
C ALA A 146 19.81 -6.13 1.50
N ILE A 147 18.68 -5.73 2.09
CA ILE A 147 17.42 -6.47 2.01
C ILE A 147 16.94 -6.56 0.57
N THR A 148 16.97 -5.45 -0.17
CA THR A 148 16.52 -5.41 -1.57
C THR A 148 17.38 -6.29 -2.46
N LEU A 149 18.70 -6.24 -2.28
CA LEU A 149 19.64 -7.11 -3.00
C LEU A 149 19.44 -8.59 -2.63
N GLY A 150 19.29 -8.89 -1.34
CA GLY A 150 19.02 -10.25 -0.87
C GLY A 150 17.71 -10.81 -1.44
N ALA A 151 16.65 -10.00 -1.48
CA ALA A 151 15.38 -10.38 -2.07
C ALA A 151 15.50 -10.61 -3.59
N ALA A 152 16.23 -9.75 -4.31
CA ALA A 152 16.45 -9.91 -5.75
C ALA A 152 17.24 -11.19 -6.08
N VAL A 153 18.29 -11.48 -5.33
CA VAL A 153 19.07 -12.72 -5.47
C VAL A 153 18.22 -13.93 -5.10
N GLY A 154 17.46 -13.87 -4.01
CA GLY A 154 16.55 -14.93 -3.59
C GLY A 154 15.47 -15.25 -4.63
N ALA A 155 14.87 -14.22 -5.22
CA ALA A 155 13.91 -14.36 -6.31
C ALA A 155 14.55 -14.96 -7.56
N THR A 156 15.76 -14.53 -7.92
CA THR A 156 16.50 -15.08 -9.07
C THR A 156 16.84 -16.56 -8.85
N ALA A 157 17.26 -16.94 -7.65
CA ALA A 157 17.52 -18.33 -7.29
C ALA A 157 16.24 -19.18 -7.34
N ALA A 158 15.09 -18.65 -6.90
CA ALA A 158 13.80 -19.33 -7.06
C ALA A 158 13.45 -19.54 -8.54
N CYS A 159 13.56 -18.50 -9.37
CA CYS A 159 13.35 -18.61 -10.82
C CYS A 159 14.26 -19.67 -11.45
N LEU A 160 15.53 -19.74 -11.03
CA LEU A 160 16.48 -20.72 -11.56
C LEU A 160 16.09 -22.16 -11.17
N LYS A 161 15.63 -22.38 -9.93
CA LYS A 161 15.12 -23.70 -9.50
C LYS A 161 13.90 -24.13 -10.31
N ILE A 162 13.01 -23.20 -10.63
CA ILE A 162 11.83 -23.44 -11.46
C ILE A 162 12.25 -23.82 -12.89
N ILE A 163 13.15 -23.06 -13.52
CA ILE A 163 13.63 -23.32 -14.89
C ILE A 163 14.36 -24.66 -14.98
N LEU A 164 15.19 -25.00 -13.98
CA LEU A 164 15.93 -26.26 -13.92
C LEU A 164 15.04 -27.46 -13.52
N GLY A 165 13.75 -27.25 -13.24
CA GLY A 165 12.83 -28.31 -12.83
C GLY A 165 13.12 -28.90 -11.45
N LEU A 166 13.94 -28.24 -10.63
CA LEU A 166 14.28 -28.67 -9.27
C LEU A 166 13.13 -28.40 -8.28
N GLU A 167 12.24 -27.47 -8.62
CA GLU A 167 11.02 -27.19 -7.87
C GLU A 167 9.81 -27.88 -8.55
N THR A 168 9.60 -29.15 -8.24
CA THR A 168 8.48 -29.97 -8.78
C THR A 168 7.12 -29.68 -8.13
N ARG A 169 7.09 -28.84 -7.08
CA ARG A 169 5.86 -28.59 -6.29
C ARG A 169 4.80 -27.74 -6.96
N TYR A 170 5.06 -27.13 -8.12
CA TYR A 170 4.03 -26.35 -8.81
C TYR A 170 2.98 -27.22 -9.53
N LEU A 171 3.21 -28.53 -9.69
CA LEU A 171 2.29 -29.43 -10.40
C LEU A 171 1.32 -30.23 -9.52
N GLY A 172 1.36 -30.09 -8.18
CA GLY A 172 0.61 -31.01 -7.33
C GLY A 172 1.31 -32.37 -7.27
N GLY A 173 1.40 -32.88 -6.07
CA GLY A 173 1.95 -34.19 -5.74
C GLY A 173 1.45 -34.42 -4.33
N GLU A 174 0.20 -34.80 -4.12
CA GLU A 174 -0.76 -35.58 -4.95
C GLU A 174 -1.00 -35.17 -6.41
#